data_AF-A0A1E1K5L9-F1
#
_entry.id   AF-A0A1E1K5L9-F1
#
_cell.length_a   1.000
_cell.length_b   1.000
_cell.length_c   1.000
_cell.angle_alpha   90.00
_cell.angle_beta   90.00
_cell.angle_gamma   90.00
#
_symmetry.space_group_name_H-M   'P 1'
#
loop_
_entity.id
_entity.type
_entity.pdbx_description
1 polymer ?
#
loop_
_entity_poly.entity_id
_entity_poly.type
_entity_poly.pdbx_seq_one_letter_code
_entity_poly.pdbx_strand_id
1 'polypeptide(L)'
;MLTDKIRLSGPETHEPEDYLSSSLAVIFPDDITNQHGDRDSSVIYLSPKYGSMDLTLADPLGDDSRKLFSHFLWNAGVQLAEFIEEGRAILGDGGKGEEAGEAGRIEKEEWSVKGKRVLELGAGTGLAGLMAGLQGAEQVIISDYPAPEVLKNIEANVERNITSRKAKSPTEVAPVEVKGHEWGELDDAFSVENKGSYDRILVADCLWMPWQHASLLKSIEWFLREDEGRAWVVAGFHTGREKMKGFYEEGALKEAGLEIDRIWERNAEGFEREWVEDRGVEDVTERKRWLVIGILKKRVG
;
A
#
# COMPACT_ATOMS: atom_id res chain seq x y z
N MET A 1 2.48 0.29 -17.78
CA MET A 1 1.90 1.33 -16.91
C MET A 1 1.30 0.64 -15.68
N LEU A 2 1.33 1.29 -14.52
CA LEU A 2 0.87 0.74 -13.24
C LEU A 2 -0.58 0.25 -13.31
N THR A 3 -1.45 1.00 -13.99
CA THR A 3 -2.87 0.67 -14.16
C THR A 3 -3.13 -0.49 -15.13
N ASP A 4 -2.14 -0.92 -15.93
CA ASP A 4 -2.28 -2.07 -16.83
C ASP A 4 -2.51 -3.38 -16.06
N LYS A 5 -2.12 -3.41 -14.78
CA LYS A 5 -2.34 -4.52 -13.85
C LYS A 5 -3.78 -4.61 -13.35
N ILE A 6 -4.63 -3.64 -13.64
CA ILE A 6 -5.99 -3.58 -13.11
C ILE A 6 -7.01 -3.92 -14.20
N ARG A 7 -7.96 -4.80 -13.86
CA ARG A 7 -9.21 -4.99 -14.61
C ARG A 7 -10.37 -4.81 -13.65
N LEU A 8 -11.50 -4.33 -14.16
CA LEU A 8 -12.74 -4.29 -13.39
C LEU A 8 -13.60 -5.48 -13.81
N SER A 9 -14.27 -6.10 -12.84
CA SER A 9 -15.30 -7.10 -13.11
C SER A 9 -16.63 -6.66 -12.53
N GLY A 10 -17.62 -6.58 -13.41
CA GLY A 10 -18.97 -6.07 -13.15
C GLY A 10 -19.78 -6.20 -14.45
N PRO A 11 -21.11 -6.06 -14.40
CA PRO A 11 -21.90 -5.95 -15.62
C PRO A 11 -21.38 -4.77 -16.46
N GLU A 12 -21.32 -4.91 -17.79
CA GLU A 12 -21.26 -3.73 -18.66
C GLU A 12 -22.58 -2.98 -18.43
N THR A 13 -22.56 -2.01 -17.54
CA THR A 13 -23.70 -1.14 -17.31
C THR A 13 -23.75 -0.14 -18.47
N HIS A 14 -24.96 0.11 -18.95
CA HIS A 14 -25.23 1.13 -19.98
C HIS A 14 -25.73 2.41 -19.31
N GLU A 15 -25.32 2.66 -18.06
CA GLU A 15 -25.69 3.89 -17.38
C GLU A 15 -24.90 5.05 -18.01
N PRO A 16 -25.50 6.26 -18.10
CA PRO A 16 -24.83 7.43 -18.66
C PRO A 16 -23.44 7.69 -18.05
N GLU A 17 -23.25 7.38 -16.78
CA GLU A 17 -22.01 7.52 -16.01
C GLU A 17 -20.89 6.62 -16.52
N ASP A 18 -21.19 5.44 -17.08
CA ASP A 18 -20.19 4.51 -17.62
C ASP A 18 -19.66 4.99 -18.97
N TYR A 19 -20.55 5.50 -19.82
CA TYR A 19 -20.17 6.14 -21.08
C TYR A 19 -19.36 7.41 -20.82
N LEU A 20 -19.74 8.19 -19.80
CA LEU A 20 -18.97 9.36 -19.39
C LEU A 20 -17.57 8.93 -18.90
N SER A 21 -17.48 7.99 -17.97
CA SER A 21 -16.21 7.53 -17.40
C SER A 21 -15.28 6.90 -18.44
N SER A 22 -15.80 6.07 -19.35
CA SER A 22 -15.03 5.47 -20.45
C SER A 22 -14.63 6.50 -21.51
N SER A 23 -15.46 7.52 -21.77
CA SER A 23 -15.11 8.59 -22.71
C SER A 23 -14.11 9.59 -22.14
N LEU A 24 -14.04 9.77 -20.81
CA LEU A 24 -13.03 10.64 -20.18
C LEU A 24 -11.60 10.16 -20.51
N ALA A 25 -11.35 8.85 -20.58
CA ALA A 25 -10.04 8.32 -20.98
C ALA A 25 -9.69 8.62 -22.45
N VAL A 26 -10.70 8.82 -23.32
CA VAL A 26 -10.52 9.20 -24.72
C VAL A 26 -10.31 10.71 -24.87
N ILE A 27 -11.03 11.51 -24.07
CA ILE A 27 -11.01 12.97 -24.12
C ILE A 27 -9.78 13.55 -23.39
N PHE A 28 -9.35 12.89 -22.32
CA PHE A 28 -8.20 13.27 -21.49
C PHE A 28 -7.20 12.10 -21.44
N PRO A 29 -6.49 11.82 -22.54
CA PRO A 29 -5.51 10.73 -22.59
C PRO A 29 -4.36 10.92 -21.60
N ASP A 30 -4.15 12.16 -21.15
CA ASP A 30 -3.14 12.54 -20.17
C ASP A 30 -3.64 12.46 -18.71
N ASP A 31 -4.93 12.21 -18.47
CA ASP A 31 -5.46 11.92 -17.14
C ASP A 31 -5.33 10.43 -16.80
N ILE A 32 -5.15 10.11 -15.52
CA ILE A 32 -4.97 8.72 -15.07
C ILE A 32 -5.94 8.37 -13.95
N THR A 33 -6.55 7.19 -14.07
CA THR A 33 -7.36 6.59 -13.03
C THR A 33 -6.51 6.30 -11.79
N ASN A 34 -6.89 6.88 -10.65
CA ASN A 34 -6.18 6.74 -9.38
C ASN A 34 -6.87 5.86 -8.35
N GLN A 35 -8.18 5.68 -8.49
CA GLN A 35 -9.03 4.85 -7.67
C GLN A 35 -9.71 3.83 -8.58
N HIS A 36 -9.76 2.57 -8.17
CA HIS A 36 -10.26 1.47 -8.97
C HIS A 36 -11.40 0.75 -8.25
N GLY A 37 -12.39 0.37 -9.04
CA GLY A 37 -13.61 -0.31 -8.60
C GLY A 37 -14.63 0.64 -7.96
N ASP A 38 -15.80 0.10 -7.70
CA ASP A 38 -16.90 0.76 -6.99
C ASP A 38 -17.80 -0.32 -6.34
N ARG A 39 -19.02 0.06 -5.95
CA ARG A 39 -19.99 -0.87 -5.33
C ARG A 39 -20.41 -2.02 -6.27
N ASP A 40 -20.49 -1.74 -7.57
CA ASP A 40 -21.08 -2.63 -8.57
C ASP A 40 -19.99 -3.34 -9.40
N SER A 41 -18.74 -2.85 -9.34
CA SER A 41 -17.55 -3.37 -10.02
C SER A 41 -16.44 -3.73 -9.03
N SER A 42 -16.12 -5.01 -8.94
CA SER A 42 -14.95 -5.48 -8.19
C SER A 42 -13.65 -5.31 -8.98
N VAL A 43 -12.52 -5.32 -8.28
CA VAL A 43 -11.20 -5.06 -8.87
C VAL A 43 -10.43 -6.37 -9.01
N ILE A 44 -9.88 -6.62 -10.19
CA ILE A 44 -8.98 -7.73 -10.45
C ILE A 44 -7.57 -7.17 -10.60
N TYR A 45 -6.68 -7.52 -9.67
CA TYR A 45 -5.23 -7.28 -9.81
C TYR A 45 -4.59 -8.44 -10.58
N LEU A 46 -3.86 -8.13 -11.65
CA LEU A 46 -3.17 -9.08 -12.51
C LEU A 46 -1.72 -9.20 -12.07
N SER A 47 -1.44 -10.18 -11.20
CA SER A 47 -0.08 -10.54 -10.80
C SER A 47 0.58 -11.39 -11.89
N PRO A 48 1.73 -10.97 -12.45
CA PRO A 48 2.51 -11.81 -13.36
C PRO A 48 2.94 -13.15 -12.73
N LYS A 49 3.13 -13.20 -11.40
CA LYS A 49 3.61 -14.39 -10.69
C LYS A 49 2.49 -15.31 -10.17
N TYR A 50 1.39 -14.73 -9.70
CA TYR A 50 0.32 -15.45 -8.98
C TYR A 50 -1.02 -15.49 -9.73
N GLY A 51 -1.09 -14.88 -10.92
CA GLY A 51 -2.31 -14.78 -11.71
C GLY A 51 -3.26 -13.71 -11.19
N SER A 52 -4.55 -13.82 -11.51
CA SER A 52 -5.55 -12.85 -11.06
C SER A 52 -5.78 -12.91 -9.55
N MET A 53 -6.02 -11.75 -8.95
CA MET A 53 -6.45 -11.59 -7.57
C MET A 53 -7.73 -10.75 -7.55
N ASP A 54 -8.81 -11.35 -7.05
CA ASP A 54 -10.13 -10.73 -7.05
C ASP A 54 -10.36 -9.99 -5.72
N LEU A 55 -10.50 -8.68 -5.79
CA LEU A 55 -10.69 -7.78 -4.67
C LEU A 55 -12.10 -7.20 -4.72
N THR A 56 -12.87 -7.43 -3.66
CA THR A 56 -14.10 -6.67 -3.42
C THR A 56 -13.77 -5.44 -2.58
N LEU A 57 -14.68 -4.48 -2.63
CA LEU A 57 -14.57 -3.21 -1.95
C LEU A 57 -15.59 -3.16 -0.81
N ALA A 58 -15.22 -2.51 0.29
CA ALA A 58 -16.15 -2.34 1.40
C ALA A 58 -17.32 -1.44 0.98
N ASP A 59 -18.52 -1.65 1.55
CA ASP A 59 -19.63 -0.70 1.47
C ASP A 59 -19.80 -0.03 2.85
N PRO A 60 -19.02 1.03 3.13
CA PRO A 60 -19.06 1.71 4.43
C PRO A 60 -20.47 2.22 4.75
N LEU A 61 -20.99 1.80 5.91
CA LEU A 61 -22.32 2.18 6.39
C LEU A 61 -22.21 3.47 7.21
N GLY A 62 -22.85 4.54 6.73
CA GLY A 62 -22.87 5.84 7.40
C GLY A 62 -21.85 6.83 6.86
N ASP A 63 -22.12 8.12 7.08
CA ASP A 63 -21.38 9.21 6.44
C ASP A 63 -19.93 9.31 6.92
N ASP A 64 -19.63 8.93 8.16
CA ASP A 64 -18.29 9.04 8.72
C ASP A 64 -17.34 7.94 8.21
N SER A 65 -17.81 6.69 8.09
CA SER A 65 -17.04 5.60 7.44
C SER A 65 -16.82 5.86 5.95
N ARG A 66 -17.80 6.45 5.24
CA ARG A 66 -17.67 6.78 3.80
C ARG A 66 -16.58 7.82 3.52
N LYS A 67 -16.42 8.79 4.43
CA LYS A 67 -15.36 9.81 4.32
C LYS A 67 -13.95 9.25 4.44
N LEU A 68 -13.79 8.01 4.88
CA LEU A 68 -12.47 7.36 5.00
C LEU A 68 -12.01 6.70 3.68
N PHE A 69 -12.87 6.63 2.66
CA PHE A 69 -12.54 6.14 1.32
C PHE A 69 -11.88 4.75 1.24
N SER A 70 -12.15 3.87 2.23
CA SER A 70 -11.64 2.49 2.27
C SER A 70 -12.26 1.55 1.21
N HIS A 71 -13.19 2.06 0.41
CA HIS A 71 -13.95 1.34 -0.61
C HIS A 71 -13.37 1.47 -2.02
N PHE A 72 -12.12 1.90 -2.17
CA PHE A 72 -11.40 1.91 -3.45
C PHE A 72 -10.05 1.21 -3.33
N LEU A 73 -9.59 0.62 -4.43
CA LEU A 73 -8.16 0.33 -4.58
C LEU A 73 -7.46 1.55 -5.16
N TRP A 74 -6.49 2.10 -4.42
CA TRP A 74 -5.72 3.27 -4.85
C TRP A 74 -4.42 2.87 -5.56
N ASN A 75 -3.93 3.70 -6.49
CA ASN A 75 -2.66 3.47 -7.20
C ASN A 75 -1.48 3.24 -6.24
N ALA A 76 -1.46 3.89 -5.08
CA ALA A 76 -0.44 3.65 -4.06
C ALA A 76 -0.40 2.19 -3.57
N GLY A 77 -1.56 1.56 -3.39
CA GLY A 77 -1.66 0.14 -3.02
C GLY A 77 -1.21 -0.79 -4.14
N VAL A 78 -1.51 -0.44 -5.40
CA VAL A 78 -1.02 -1.17 -6.59
C VAL A 78 0.51 -1.08 -6.69
N GLN A 79 1.08 0.11 -6.50
CA GLN A 79 2.52 0.32 -6.56
C GLN A 79 3.26 -0.43 -5.45
N LEU A 80 2.72 -0.43 -4.23
CA LEU A 80 3.30 -1.15 -3.11
C LEU A 80 3.25 -2.67 -3.33
N ALA A 81 2.15 -3.19 -3.89
CA ALA A 81 2.05 -4.59 -4.27
C ALA A 81 3.02 -4.96 -5.41
N GLU A 82 3.20 -4.10 -6.42
CA GLU A 82 4.22 -4.30 -7.46
C GLU A 82 5.63 -4.37 -6.86
N PHE A 83 5.99 -3.44 -5.97
CA PHE A 83 7.29 -3.47 -5.29
C PHE A 83 7.50 -4.75 -4.49
N ILE A 84 6.49 -5.20 -3.74
CA ILE A 84 6.56 -6.44 -2.95
C ILE A 84 6.70 -7.67 -3.86
N GLU A 85 5.95 -7.71 -4.97
CA GLU A 85 5.99 -8.81 -5.95
C GLU A 85 7.37 -8.92 -6.64
N GLU A 86 7.97 -7.77 -6.96
CA GLU A 86 9.28 -7.67 -7.59
C GLU A 86 10.44 -7.81 -6.59
N GLY A 87 10.20 -7.50 -5.31
CA GLY A 87 11.15 -7.59 -4.22
C GLY A 87 11.66 -9.02 -4.03
N ARG A 88 12.96 -9.24 -4.24
CA ARG A 88 13.59 -10.55 -4.07
C ARG A 88 14.35 -10.59 -2.74
N ALA A 89 14.16 -11.69 -2.01
CA ALA A 89 15.05 -12.06 -0.93
C ALA A 89 16.38 -12.58 -1.50
N ILE A 90 17.51 -12.07 -0.99
CA ILE A 90 18.76 -12.82 -1.08
C ILE A 90 18.62 -14.05 -0.20
N LEU A 91 18.55 -15.24 -0.79
CA LEU A 91 19.23 -16.41 -0.24
C LEU A 91 19.71 -17.25 -1.41
N GLY A 92 21.01 -17.53 -1.41
CA GLY A 92 21.71 -18.22 -2.49
C GLY A 92 21.16 -19.61 -2.76
N ASP A 93 20.84 -19.86 -4.02
CA ASP A 93 21.38 -21.01 -4.73
C ASP A 93 21.41 -20.70 -6.23
N GLY A 94 22.63 -20.70 -6.80
CA GLY A 94 22.93 -21.18 -8.16
C GLY A 94 22.26 -20.61 -9.41
N GLY A 95 21.35 -19.64 -9.35
CA GLY A 95 20.63 -19.14 -10.52
C GLY A 95 21.40 -18.07 -11.30
N LYS A 96 22.10 -18.45 -12.38
CA LYS A 96 22.65 -17.52 -13.38
C LYS A 96 21.54 -16.61 -13.93
N GLY A 97 21.51 -15.36 -13.46
CA GLY A 97 20.65 -14.30 -13.97
C GLY A 97 21.50 -13.05 -14.21
N GLU A 98 21.29 -12.45 -15.37
CA GLU A 98 22.09 -11.41 -16.01
C GLU A 98 22.45 -10.23 -15.09
N GLU A 99 23.65 -9.69 -15.31
CA GLU A 99 24.30 -8.63 -14.55
C GLU A 99 23.48 -7.32 -14.57
N ALA A 100 22.62 -7.14 -13.56
CA ALA A 100 22.29 -5.80 -13.10
C ALA A 100 23.50 -5.25 -12.34
N GLY A 101 23.96 -4.05 -12.70
CA GLY A 101 25.02 -3.32 -11.98
C GLY A 101 24.66 -3.10 -10.51
N GLU A 102 25.64 -2.65 -9.73
CA GLU A 102 25.57 -2.51 -8.26
C GLU A 102 24.32 -1.75 -7.76
N ALA A 103 23.88 -0.70 -8.47
CA ALA A 103 22.64 0.03 -8.18
C ALA A 103 21.36 -0.79 -8.36
N GLY A 104 21.29 -1.64 -9.39
CA GLY A 104 20.13 -2.51 -9.65
C GLY A 104 20.09 -3.78 -8.77
N ARG A 105 21.18 -4.10 -8.07
CA ARG A 105 21.21 -5.13 -7.01
C ARG A 105 20.66 -4.59 -5.68
N ILE A 106 21.00 -3.35 -5.33
CA ILE A 106 20.51 -2.68 -4.10
C ILE A 106 18.99 -2.47 -4.14
N GLU A 107 18.41 -2.08 -5.28
CA GLU A 107 16.96 -1.84 -5.41
C GLU A 107 16.09 -3.10 -5.31
N LYS A 108 16.61 -4.26 -5.73
CA LYS A 108 15.84 -5.53 -5.72
C LYS A 108 15.78 -6.20 -4.34
N GLU A 109 16.68 -5.81 -3.44
CA GLU A 109 16.76 -6.34 -2.07
C GLU A 109 15.93 -5.50 -1.08
N GLU A 110 15.62 -4.25 -1.44
CA GLU A 110 14.91 -3.28 -0.59
C GLU A 110 13.47 -3.71 -0.27
N TRP A 111 12.77 -4.33 -1.23
CA TRP A 111 11.33 -4.61 -1.16
C TRP A 111 10.95 -6.05 -0.77
N SER A 112 11.92 -6.85 -0.31
CA SER A 112 11.65 -8.23 0.12
C SER A 112 10.91 -8.29 1.46
N VAL A 113 9.87 -9.11 1.49
CA VAL A 113 9.13 -9.49 2.72
C VAL A 113 9.37 -10.94 3.15
N LYS A 114 10.18 -11.72 2.40
CA LYS A 114 10.34 -13.15 2.67
C LYS A 114 10.90 -13.40 4.08
N GLY A 115 10.20 -14.23 4.86
CA GLY A 115 10.57 -14.55 6.24
C GLY A 115 10.54 -13.34 7.18
N LYS A 116 9.78 -12.30 6.83
CA LYS A 116 9.60 -11.09 7.64
C LYS A 116 8.19 -11.04 8.23
N ARG A 117 8.05 -10.45 9.42
CA ARG A 117 6.74 -10.09 9.98
C ARG A 117 6.28 -8.76 9.39
N VAL A 118 5.09 -8.75 8.83
CA VAL A 118 4.54 -7.61 8.07
C VAL A 118 3.25 -7.11 8.70
N LEU A 119 3.12 -5.80 8.84
CA LEU A 119 1.89 -5.12 9.22
C LEU A 119 1.48 -4.14 8.11
N GLU A 120 0.25 -4.21 7.62
CA GLU A 120 -0.33 -3.18 6.76
C GLU A 120 -1.25 -2.29 7.60
N LEU A 121 -1.03 -0.97 7.57
CA LEU A 121 -1.85 0.03 8.26
C LEU A 121 -2.71 0.78 7.23
N GLY A 122 -4.02 0.86 7.46
CA GLY A 122 -4.93 1.54 6.53
C GLY A 122 -5.08 0.80 5.21
N ALA A 123 -5.36 -0.49 5.30
CA ALA A 123 -5.27 -1.43 4.18
C ALA A 123 -6.27 -1.19 3.04
N GLY A 124 -7.45 -0.62 3.32
CA GLY A 124 -8.57 -0.51 2.38
C GLY A 124 -8.99 -1.89 1.86
N THR A 125 -8.49 -2.28 0.70
CA THR A 125 -8.73 -3.60 0.10
C THR A 125 -7.78 -4.70 0.61
N GLY A 126 -6.63 -4.32 1.18
CA GLY A 126 -5.58 -5.22 1.66
C GLY A 126 -4.64 -5.76 0.59
N LEU A 127 -4.62 -5.20 -0.63
CA LEU A 127 -3.82 -5.73 -1.73
C LEU A 127 -2.32 -5.88 -1.38
N ALA A 128 -1.73 -4.89 -0.70
CA ALA A 128 -0.30 -4.93 -0.37
C ALA A 128 0.01 -6.05 0.65
N GLY A 129 -0.80 -6.20 1.70
CA GLY A 129 -0.68 -7.29 2.67
C GLY A 129 -0.96 -8.67 2.05
N LEU A 130 -1.95 -8.78 1.15
CA LEU A 130 -2.20 -10.02 0.40
C LEU A 130 -0.98 -10.42 -0.43
N MET A 131 -0.38 -9.47 -1.14
CA MET A 131 0.83 -9.72 -1.92
C MET A 131 2.01 -10.12 -1.02
N ALA A 132 2.15 -9.47 0.15
CA ALA A 132 3.17 -9.86 1.12
C ALA A 132 3.00 -11.30 1.61
N GLY A 133 1.75 -11.73 1.82
CA GLY A 133 1.44 -13.11 2.19
C GLY A 133 1.82 -14.12 1.12
N LEU A 134 1.64 -13.77 -0.16
CA LEU A 134 2.04 -14.61 -1.31
C LEU A 134 3.57 -14.62 -1.53
N GLN A 135 4.27 -13.55 -1.15
CA GLN A 135 5.72 -13.40 -1.30
C GLN A 135 6.52 -14.03 -0.15
N GLY A 136 5.89 -14.90 0.65
CA GLY A 136 6.57 -15.73 1.64
C GLY A 136 6.97 -14.98 2.89
N ALA A 137 6.23 -13.95 3.30
CA ALA A 137 6.32 -13.39 4.64
C ALA A 137 6.21 -14.49 5.72
N GLU A 138 6.80 -14.25 6.89
CA GLU A 138 6.63 -15.14 8.04
C GLU A 138 5.19 -15.07 8.56
N GLN A 139 4.67 -13.85 8.67
CA GLN A 139 3.31 -13.55 9.09
C GLN A 139 2.92 -12.19 8.52
N VAL A 140 1.64 -12.03 8.15
CA VAL A 140 1.07 -10.75 7.76
C VAL A 140 -0.15 -10.44 8.62
N ILE A 141 -0.18 -9.24 9.20
CA ILE A 141 -1.39 -8.64 9.75
C ILE A 141 -1.82 -7.52 8.81
N ILE A 142 -3.06 -7.58 8.33
CA ILE A 142 -3.70 -6.51 7.57
C ILE A 142 -4.63 -5.76 8.52
N SER A 143 -4.39 -4.47 8.74
CA SER A 143 -5.21 -3.67 9.62
C SER A 143 -5.80 -2.42 8.98
N ASP A 144 -6.98 -2.06 9.46
CA ASP A 144 -7.72 -0.87 9.08
C ASP A 144 -8.54 -0.39 10.28
N TYR A 145 -9.20 0.77 10.14
CA TYR A 145 -10.09 1.31 11.16
C TYR A 145 -11.10 0.23 11.61
N PRO A 146 -11.45 0.15 12.92
CA PRO A 146 -12.28 -0.92 13.48
C PRO A 146 -13.78 -0.80 13.10
N ALA A 147 -14.07 -0.71 11.81
CA ALA A 147 -15.39 -0.75 11.19
C ALA A 147 -15.68 -2.17 10.69
N PRO A 148 -16.72 -2.86 11.21
CA PRO A 148 -17.01 -4.25 10.85
C PRO A 148 -17.14 -4.52 9.35
N GLU A 149 -17.69 -3.58 8.58
CA GLU A 149 -17.86 -3.70 7.13
C GLU A 149 -16.55 -3.63 6.35
N VAL A 150 -15.58 -2.83 6.83
CA VAL A 150 -14.23 -2.76 6.25
C VAL A 150 -13.47 -4.04 6.56
N LEU A 151 -13.43 -4.45 7.82
CA LEU A 151 -12.71 -5.65 8.25
C LEU A 151 -13.27 -6.92 7.59
N LYS A 152 -14.60 -7.07 7.52
CA LYS A 152 -15.23 -8.21 6.81
C LYS A 152 -14.89 -8.25 5.33
N ASN A 153 -14.79 -7.10 4.68
CA ASN A 153 -14.38 -7.05 3.27
C ASN A 153 -12.94 -7.52 3.09
N ILE A 154 -12.03 -7.05 3.94
CA ILE A 154 -10.63 -7.48 3.93
C ILE A 154 -10.54 -9.00 4.21
N GLU A 155 -11.26 -9.51 5.21
CA GLU A 155 -11.33 -10.95 5.51
C GLU A 155 -11.81 -11.76 4.30
N ALA A 156 -12.82 -11.29 3.58
CA ALA A 156 -13.31 -11.95 2.38
C ALA A 156 -12.28 -11.90 1.22
N ASN A 157 -11.51 -10.82 1.10
CA ASN A 157 -10.40 -10.73 0.15
C ASN A 157 -9.27 -11.71 0.53
N VAL A 158 -8.94 -11.86 1.81
CA VAL A 158 -7.99 -12.86 2.32
C VAL A 158 -8.48 -14.27 1.99
N GLU A 159 -9.72 -14.60 2.28
CA GLU A 159 -10.28 -15.93 2.02
C GLU A 159 -10.18 -16.31 0.54
N ARG A 160 -10.57 -15.38 -0.36
CA ARG A 160 -10.53 -15.61 -1.81
C ARG A 160 -9.11 -15.80 -2.34
N ASN A 161 -8.15 -14.99 -1.87
CA ASN A 161 -6.83 -14.88 -2.50
C ASN A 161 -5.72 -15.66 -1.77
N ILE A 162 -5.90 -15.98 -0.49
CA ILE A 162 -4.85 -16.60 0.36
C ILE A 162 -5.23 -18.03 0.73
N THR A 163 -6.42 -18.29 1.27
CA THR A 163 -6.76 -19.58 1.90
C THR A 163 -6.55 -20.77 0.97
N SER A 164 -7.09 -20.72 -0.25
CA SER A 164 -6.94 -21.81 -1.22
C SER A 164 -5.50 -21.99 -1.72
N ARG A 165 -4.72 -20.90 -1.82
CA ARG A 165 -3.31 -20.93 -2.25
C ARG A 165 -2.43 -21.47 -1.13
N LYS A 166 -2.68 -21.07 0.11
CA LYS A 166 -2.01 -21.58 1.30
C LYS A 166 -2.28 -23.06 1.53
N ALA A 167 -3.49 -23.54 1.29
CA ALA A 167 -3.79 -24.97 1.36
C ALA A 167 -2.97 -25.81 0.36
N LYS A 168 -2.62 -25.24 -0.80
CA LYS A 168 -1.80 -25.89 -1.83
C LYS A 168 -0.30 -25.76 -1.57
N SER A 169 0.16 -24.61 -1.07
CA SER A 169 1.57 -24.30 -0.78
C SER A 169 1.75 -23.74 0.63
N PRO A 170 1.58 -24.56 1.69
CA PRO A 170 1.50 -24.07 3.07
C PRO A 170 2.81 -23.48 3.61
N THR A 171 3.94 -23.82 2.99
CA THR A 171 5.26 -23.30 3.36
C THR A 171 5.68 -22.08 2.55
N GLU A 172 4.94 -21.73 1.50
CA GLU A 172 5.25 -20.60 0.61
C GLU A 172 4.32 -19.41 0.82
N VAL A 173 3.09 -19.66 1.27
CA VAL A 173 2.08 -18.62 1.54
C VAL A 173 1.94 -18.41 3.06
N ALA A 174 2.19 -17.19 3.50
CA ALA A 174 2.17 -16.80 4.90
C ALA A 174 0.78 -16.97 5.54
N PRO A 175 0.68 -17.15 6.88
CA PRO A 175 -0.53 -16.75 7.61
C PRO A 175 -0.80 -15.25 7.41
N VAL A 176 -2.04 -14.95 7.01
CA VAL A 176 -2.56 -13.59 6.86
C VAL A 176 -3.78 -13.48 7.76
N GLU A 177 -3.77 -12.52 8.68
CA GLU A 177 -4.88 -12.24 9.60
C GLU A 177 -5.32 -10.78 9.45
N VAL A 178 -6.59 -10.52 9.77
CA VAL A 178 -7.19 -9.18 9.74
C VAL A 178 -7.41 -8.69 11.16
N LYS A 179 -7.06 -7.44 11.44
CA LYS A 179 -7.24 -6.80 12.75
C LYS A 179 -7.78 -5.38 12.60
N GLY A 180 -8.70 -4.98 13.48
CA GLY A 180 -9.07 -3.58 13.62
C GLY A 180 -7.98 -2.82 14.37
N HIS A 181 -7.55 -1.67 13.84
CA HIS A 181 -6.55 -0.79 14.45
C HIS A 181 -6.84 0.66 14.08
N GLU A 182 -7.14 1.50 15.07
CA GLU A 182 -7.19 2.95 14.89
C GLU A 182 -5.77 3.52 15.07
N TRP A 183 -5.32 4.36 14.14
CA TRP A 183 -3.97 4.93 14.26
C TRP A 183 -3.83 5.75 15.55
N GLY A 184 -2.75 5.51 16.28
CA GLY A 184 -2.43 6.18 17.53
C GLY A 184 -3.05 5.52 18.76
N GLU A 185 -3.94 4.53 18.61
CA GLU A 185 -4.36 3.66 19.70
C GLU A 185 -3.25 2.64 19.96
N LEU A 186 -2.71 2.63 21.18
CA LEU A 186 -1.52 1.83 21.54
C LEU A 186 -1.70 1.04 22.84
N ASP A 187 -2.82 1.25 23.54
CA ASP A 187 -3.08 0.66 24.86
C ASP A 187 -3.94 -0.61 24.76
N ASP A 188 -4.45 -0.94 23.57
CA ASP A 188 -5.20 -2.17 23.33
C ASP A 188 -4.32 -3.42 23.33
N ALA A 189 -4.96 -4.59 23.43
CA ALA A 189 -4.25 -5.86 23.53
C ALA A 189 -3.36 -6.13 22.31
N PHE A 190 -3.85 -5.82 21.09
CA PHE A 190 -3.10 -6.02 19.86
C PHE A 190 -1.82 -5.18 19.84
N SER A 191 -1.93 -3.91 20.21
CA SER A 191 -0.84 -2.93 20.20
C SER A 191 0.22 -3.26 21.24
N VAL A 192 -0.19 -3.61 22.46
CA VAL A 192 0.73 -3.99 23.53
C VAL A 192 1.47 -5.29 23.19
N GLU A 193 0.77 -6.31 22.67
CA GLU A 193 1.38 -7.60 22.32
C GLU A 193 2.35 -7.51 21.13
N ASN A 194 2.13 -6.56 20.21
CA ASN A 194 2.91 -6.44 18.98
C ASN A 194 3.82 -5.20 18.95
N LYS A 195 4.16 -4.62 20.10
CA LYS A 195 5.15 -3.53 20.15
C LYS A 195 6.50 -4.01 19.58
N GLY A 196 7.10 -3.21 18.69
CA GLY A 196 8.42 -3.45 18.12
C GLY A 196 8.57 -4.77 17.34
N SER A 197 7.47 -5.31 16.85
CA SER A 197 7.37 -6.70 16.37
C SER A 197 7.51 -6.88 14.86
N TYR A 198 7.36 -5.82 14.08
CA TYR A 198 7.26 -5.91 12.62
C TYR A 198 8.52 -5.42 11.92
N ASP A 199 9.06 -6.26 11.05
CA ASP A 199 10.17 -5.90 10.17
C ASP A 199 9.74 -4.93 9.07
N ARG A 200 8.49 -5.06 8.61
CA ARG A 200 7.93 -4.26 7.53
C ARG A 200 6.57 -3.70 7.94
N ILE A 201 6.41 -2.40 7.80
CA ILE A 201 5.11 -1.74 7.89
C ILE A 201 4.76 -1.21 6.50
N LEU A 202 3.57 -1.55 6.00
CA LEU A 202 3.04 -1.15 4.70
C LEU A 202 2.00 -0.05 4.93
N VAL A 203 2.16 1.08 4.24
CA VAL A 203 1.23 2.21 4.32
C VAL A 203 0.96 2.69 2.90
N ALA A 204 -0.26 2.50 2.42
CA ALA A 204 -0.69 2.90 1.09
C ALA A 204 -1.79 3.95 1.16
N ASP A 205 -1.54 5.12 0.57
CA ASP A 205 -2.46 6.25 0.43
C ASP A 205 -3.12 6.78 1.72
N CYS A 206 -2.37 6.78 2.82
CA CYS A 206 -2.86 7.21 4.13
C CYS A 206 -2.58 8.69 4.47
N LEU A 207 -1.95 9.45 3.57
CA LEU A 207 -1.42 10.79 3.88
C LEU A 207 -2.37 11.95 3.57
N TRP A 208 -3.59 11.69 3.10
CA TRP A 208 -4.55 12.73 2.71
C TRP A 208 -5.24 13.46 3.88
N MET A 209 -5.07 12.97 5.11
CA MET A 209 -5.59 13.56 6.36
C MET A 209 -4.44 14.14 7.21
N PRO A 210 -4.05 15.42 7.02
CA PRO A 210 -2.94 16.03 7.78
C PRO A 210 -3.09 15.90 9.31
N TRP A 211 -4.32 15.98 9.82
CA TRP A 211 -4.60 15.88 11.26
C TRP A 211 -4.37 14.46 11.84
N GLN A 212 -4.22 13.43 11.00
CA GLN A 212 -3.93 12.06 11.44
C GLN A 212 -2.45 11.67 11.27
N HIS A 213 -1.62 12.52 10.67
CA HIS A 213 -0.20 12.21 10.44
C HIS A 213 0.54 11.84 11.71
N ALA A 214 0.34 12.59 12.80
CA ALA A 214 0.96 12.30 14.09
C ALA A 214 0.53 10.94 14.65
N SER A 215 -0.76 10.58 14.55
CA SER A 215 -1.29 9.29 15.00
C SER A 215 -0.74 8.11 14.19
N LEU A 216 -0.63 8.30 12.87
CA LEU A 216 -0.03 7.32 11.97
C LEU A 216 1.47 7.13 12.26
N LEU A 217 2.23 8.22 12.40
CA LEU A 217 3.66 8.15 12.77
C LEU A 217 3.89 7.45 14.11
N LYS A 218 3.04 7.70 15.11
CA LYS A 218 3.07 6.98 16.40
C LYS A 218 2.84 5.48 16.23
N SER A 219 1.88 5.09 15.39
CA SER A 219 1.63 3.67 15.11
C SER A 219 2.82 3.03 14.41
N ILE A 220 3.37 3.71 13.40
CA ILE A 220 4.56 3.25 12.68
C ILE A 220 5.71 3.02 13.67
N GLU A 221 6.07 4.02 14.48
CA GLU A 221 7.17 3.86 15.44
C GLU A 221 6.91 2.73 16.44
N TRP A 222 5.70 2.65 16.98
CA TRP A 222 5.36 1.68 18.02
C TRP A 222 5.51 0.23 17.55
N PHE A 223 5.02 -0.07 16.36
CA PHE A 223 5.00 -1.41 15.79
C PHE A 223 6.32 -1.81 15.13
N LEU A 224 7.09 -0.84 14.64
CA LEU A 224 8.29 -1.10 13.86
C LEU A 224 9.38 -1.69 14.76
N ARG A 225 10.04 -2.75 14.30
CA ARG A 225 11.21 -3.30 14.98
C ARG A 225 12.37 -2.31 14.96
N GLU A 226 13.13 -2.24 16.05
CA GLU A 226 14.27 -1.31 16.19
C GLU A 226 15.36 -1.56 15.15
N ASP A 227 15.86 -2.81 15.07
CA ASP A 227 16.94 -3.19 14.16
C ASP A 227 16.40 -3.70 12.81
N GLU A 228 16.72 -3.00 11.73
CA GLU A 228 16.32 -3.30 10.34
C GLU A 228 14.83 -3.12 9.98
N GLY A 229 14.01 -2.63 10.90
CA GLY A 229 12.62 -2.29 10.62
C GLY A 229 12.54 -1.22 9.53
N ARG A 230 11.66 -1.42 8.54
CA ARG A 230 11.34 -0.42 7.51
C ARG A 230 9.84 -0.23 7.36
N ALA A 231 9.40 1.02 7.38
CA ALA A 231 8.04 1.38 7.00
C ALA A 231 8.05 1.92 5.57
N TRP A 232 7.30 1.29 4.69
CA TRP A 232 7.12 1.68 3.31
C TRP A 232 5.83 2.47 3.19
N VAL A 233 5.97 3.76 2.88
CA VAL A 233 4.88 4.73 2.80
C VAL A 233 4.78 5.21 1.37
N VAL A 234 3.70 4.80 0.69
CA VAL A 234 3.39 5.21 -0.68
C VAL A 234 2.11 6.02 -0.67
N ALA A 235 2.10 7.21 -1.27
CA ALA A 235 0.90 8.04 -1.34
C ALA A 235 0.81 8.82 -2.65
N GLY A 236 -0.40 9.05 -3.15
CA GLY A 236 -0.62 9.75 -4.41
C GLY A 236 -0.80 11.25 -4.26
N PHE A 237 -0.21 12.04 -5.17
CA PHE A 237 -0.40 13.50 -5.20
C PHE A 237 -1.77 13.95 -5.70
N HIS A 238 -2.73 13.03 -5.91
CA HIS A 238 -4.10 13.35 -6.29
C HIS A 238 -4.79 14.25 -5.23
N THR A 239 -4.45 14.11 -3.95
CA THR A 239 -4.91 15.00 -2.87
C THR A 239 -4.07 16.27 -2.70
N GLY A 240 -2.86 16.28 -3.27
CA GLY A 240 -1.94 17.41 -3.32
C GLY A 240 -0.82 17.38 -2.28
N ARG A 241 0.36 17.90 -2.68
CA ARG A 241 1.60 17.93 -1.88
C ARG A 241 1.44 18.58 -0.51
N GLU A 242 0.71 19.70 -0.43
CA GLU A 242 0.46 20.43 0.82
C GLU A 242 -0.17 19.55 1.91
N LYS A 243 -1.00 18.58 1.54
CA LYS A 243 -1.62 17.67 2.52
C LYS A 243 -0.67 16.59 3.03
N MET A 244 0.41 16.30 2.31
CA MET A 244 1.27 15.14 2.58
C MET A 244 2.64 15.55 3.11
N LYS A 245 3.18 16.71 2.70
CA LYS A 245 4.56 17.11 3.03
C LYS A 245 4.82 17.16 4.53
N GLY A 246 3.83 17.56 5.34
CA GLY A 246 3.92 17.61 6.80
C GLY A 246 4.27 16.28 7.46
N PHE A 247 3.90 15.15 6.84
CA PHE A 247 4.24 13.81 7.32
C PHE A 247 5.76 13.55 7.29
N TYR A 248 6.46 14.18 6.34
CA TYR A 248 7.89 13.97 6.09
C TYR A 248 8.76 15.11 6.67
N GLU A 249 8.18 16.10 7.32
CA GLU A 249 8.94 17.19 7.95
C GLU A 249 9.87 16.63 9.04
N GLU A 250 11.14 17.09 9.05
CA GLU A 250 12.15 16.59 9.99
C GLU A 250 11.70 16.69 11.45
N GLY A 251 11.00 17.78 11.80
CA GLY A 251 10.46 18.00 13.14
C GLY A 251 9.44 16.93 13.55
N ALA A 252 8.48 16.64 12.68
CA ALA A 252 7.43 15.65 12.94
C ALA A 252 8.01 14.23 13.06
N LEU A 253 8.94 13.86 12.17
CA LEU A 253 9.62 12.58 12.21
C LEU A 253 10.47 12.43 13.48
N LYS A 254 11.23 13.46 13.85
CA LYS A 254 12.06 13.46 15.05
C LYS A 254 11.22 13.34 16.32
N GLU A 255 10.10 14.05 16.41
CA GLU A 255 9.16 13.93 17.54
C GLU A 255 8.60 12.52 17.65
N ALA A 256 8.31 11.88 16.52
CA ALA A 256 7.83 10.51 16.47
C ALA A 256 8.93 9.45 16.65
N GLY A 257 10.22 9.81 16.76
CA GLY A 257 11.32 8.83 16.88
C GLY A 257 11.69 8.13 15.56
N LEU A 258 11.33 8.72 14.42
CA LEU A 258 11.56 8.19 13.08
C LEU A 258 12.50 9.10 12.28
N GLU A 259 13.05 8.55 11.20
CA GLU A 259 13.78 9.30 10.18
C GLU A 259 13.54 8.71 8.79
N ILE A 260 13.75 9.52 7.75
CA ILE A 260 13.69 9.07 6.36
C ILE A 260 14.97 8.29 6.06
N ASP A 261 14.83 7.04 5.65
CA ASP A 261 15.92 6.26 5.06
C ASP A 261 16.09 6.62 3.58
N ARG A 262 14.98 6.71 2.85
CA ARG A 262 14.94 7.10 1.43
C ARG A 262 13.59 7.73 1.08
N ILE A 263 13.58 8.72 0.20
CA ILE A 263 12.35 9.31 -0.33
C ILE A 263 12.53 9.81 -1.77
N TRP A 264 11.56 9.53 -2.64
CA TRP A 264 11.53 9.98 -4.03
C TRP A 264 10.09 10.02 -4.54
N GLU A 265 9.91 10.45 -5.79
CA GLU A 265 8.62 10.42 -6.46
C GLU A 265 8.69 9.51 -7.69
N ARG A 266 7.63 8.74 -7.92
CA ARG A 266 7.52 7.81 -9.05
C ARG A 266 6.15 7.95 -9.70
N ASN A 267 6.11 7.98 -11.03
CA ASN A 267 4.85 8.05 -11.77
C ASN A 267 4.36 6.67 -12.25
N ALA A 268 3.15 6.62 -12.79
CA ALA A 268 2.53 5.37 -13.25
C ALA A 268 3.23 4.69 -14.46
N GLU A 269 4.11 5.39 -15.18
CA GLU A 269 4.95 4.80 -16.23
C GLU A 269 6.27 4.24 -15.67
N GLY A 270 6.56 4.52 -14.39
CA GLY A 270 7.80 4.13 -13.72
C GLY A 270 8.93 5.15 -13.84
N PHE A 271 8.66 6.37 -14.32
CA PHE A 271 9.63 7.46 -14.25
C PHE A 271 9.78 7.96 -12.82
N GLU A 272 11.01 8.26 -12.43
CA GLU A 272 11.34 8.70 -11.08
C GLU A 272 11.94 10.11 -11.09
N ARG A 273 11.70 10.83 -10.00
CA ARG A 273 12.30 12.15 -9.74
C ARG A 273 12.55 12.34 -8.25
N GLU A 274 13.40 13.31 -7.93
CA GLU A 274 13.68 13.68 -6.55
C GLU A 274 12.44 14.24 -5.85
N TRP A 275 12.29 13.87 -4.59
CA TRP A 275 11.33 14.48 -3.68
C TRP A 275 11.74 15.92 -3.38
N VAL A 276 10.74 16.81 -3.38
CA VAL A 276 10.88 18.19 -2.92
C VAL A 276 9.69 18.56 -2.05
N GLU A 277 9.90 19.36 -1.02
CA GLU A 277 8.81 19.81 -0.14
C GLU A 277 7.85 20.78 -0.83
N ASP A 278 8.36 21.56 -1.79
CA ASP A 278 7.62 22.52 -2.58
C ASP A 278 8.06 22.45 -4.05
N ARG A 279 7.10 22.26 -4.95
CA ARG A 279 7.29 22.26 -6.41
C ARG A 279 6.59 23.44 -7.08
N GLY A 280 6.15 24.43 -6.30
CA GLY A 280 5.29 25.51 -6.74
C GLY A 280 3.90 25.02 -7.10
N VAL A 281 3.28 25.68 -8.09
CA VAL A 281 1.95 25.29 -8.57
C VAL A 281 2.08 24.06 -9.47
N GLU A 282 1.59 22.93 -8.98
CA GLU A 282 1.52 21.69 -9.74
C GLU A 282 0.19 21.60 -10.52
N ASP A 283 0.27 21.25 -11.80
CA ASP A 283 -0.92 20.93 -12.59
C ASP A 283 -1.65 19.72 -11.99
N VAL A 284 -2.98 19.82 -11.86
CA VAL A 284 -3.77 18.82 -11.15
C VAL A 284 -3.84 17.50 -11.92
N THR A 285 -3.85 17.54 -13.25
CA THR A 285 -3.87 16.34 -14.10
C THR A 285 -2.51 15.66 -14.05
N GLU A 286 -1.43 16.44 -14.19
CA GLU A 286 -0.07 15.90 -14.16
C GLU A 286 0.30 15.32 -12.79
N ARG A 287 0.06 16.06 -11.70
CA ARG A 287 0.48 15.62 -10.35
C ARG A 287 -0.19 14.32 -9.94
N LYS A 288 -1.44 14.08 -10.36
CA LYS A 288 -2.20 12.86 -10.07
C LYS A 288 -1.51 11.60 -10.58
N ARG A 289 -0.61 11.71 -11.55
CA ARG A 289 0.17 10.58 -12.09
C ARG A 289 1.32 10.15 -11.19
N TRP A 290 1.68 10.98 -10.22
CA TRP A 290 2.84 10.79 -9.35
C TRP A 290 2.42 10.28 -7.97
N LEU A 291 3.29 9.43 -7.43
CA LEU A 291 3.27 8.95 -6.07
C LEU A 291 4.55 9.43 -5.37
N VAL A 292 4.48 9.74 -4.08
CA VAL A 292 5.66 9.79 -3.21
C VAL A 292 5.93 8.38 -2.69
N ILE A 293 7.19 7.96 -2.77
CA ILE A 293 7.69 6.70 -2.21
C ILE A 293 8.64 7.06 -1.07
N GLY A 294 8.22 6.80 0.17
CA GLY A 294 9.00 7.05 1.38
C GLY A 294 9.31 5.76 2.11
N ILE A 295 10.55 5.63 2.56
CA ILE A 295 11.02 4.54 3.41
C ILE A 295 11.46 5.17 4.73
N LEU A 296 10.78 4.83 5.82
CA LEU A 296 11.11 5.28 7.15
C LEU A 296 11.79 4.17 7.95
N LYS A 297 12.63 4.57 8.90
CA LYS A 297 13.22 3.70 9.92
C LYS A 297 13.19 4.39 11.27
N LYS A 298 13.38 3.63 12.35
CA LYS A 298 13.60 4.23 13.68
C LYS A 298 14.87 5.05 13.68
N ARG A 299 14.82 6.20 14.35
CA ARG A 299 15.98 7.05 14.56
C ARG A 299 16.87 6.42 15.62
N VAL A 300 18.15 6.23 15.29
CA VAL A 300 19.15 5.81 16.28
C VAL A 300 19.47 7.02 17.17
N GLY A 301 19.31 6.84 18.49
CA GLY A 301 19.55 7.87 19.50
C GLY A 301 21.01 8.32 19.61
#